data_AF-A0A7S4ABQ8-F1
#
_entry.id   AF-A0A7S4ABQ8-F1
#
_cell.length_a   1.000
_cell.length_b   1.000
_cell.length_c   1.000
_cell.angle_alpha   90.00
_cell.angle_beta   90.00
_cell.angle_gamma   90.00
#
_symmetry.space_group_name_H-M   'P 1'
#
loop_
_entity.id
_entity.type
_entity.pdbx_description
1 polymer ?
#
loop_
_entity_poly.entity_id
_entity_poly.type
_entity_poly.pdbx_seq_one_letter_code
_entity_poly.pdbx_strand_id
1 'polypeptide(L)'
;MKLSTNILTQALCLVGTLSHTAFAAGEFRDDVHVLMYETDGKSEGQPNSPLHFFKERSQVAKLKTTVYGNYLEHRGFGDKYQTLRPLLEIIDEETLIILSDARDVALNIPEDEDMAVAAVDHFIENFKRITETSPNAVVVSAEAQCCVSAMSHAHPSEYFDPVTGERNKRACSSGMDDCRWSENKNIYSWVTFMHQRRFNATGMEGHGDVYLNAGLIAGYPKDLIKLLDTMDIEPYEDDQAILTGLMYRYPEMIVLDYGQEMFGNSQWPQGPEDGCVFEGHGSQSPLIHLETQTQPLLIHTPGKLYACLDLIIEALGGRSQHRYHPTTRKLMTGRLSLAAQLGFGGASGAISIEDKIDGEESVVEEDVEVEAEEGDVEEEIVKEEIVEEVEEKNLGGIEPDEVEPANYGYGATNYGRYGNDGYDVTNYGNYGYGSTNYGQYGSYGQ
;
A
#
# COMPACT_ATOMS: atom_id res chain seq x y z
N MET A 1 29.59 -25.98 -27.43
CA MET A 1 28.54 -25.49 -26.53
C MET A 1 27.21 -26.07 -27.01
N LYS A 2 26.59 -26.95 -26.23
CA LYS A 2 25.27 -27.51 -26.53
C LYS A 2 24.25 -26.63 -25.79
N LEU A 3 23.52 -25.78 -26.52
CA LEU A 3 22.35 -25.09 -25.95
C LEU A 3 21.26 -26.14 -25.69
N SER A 4 20.82 -26.22 -24.44
CA SER A 4 19.80 -27.15 -23.97
C SER A 4 18.41 -26.69 -24.41
N THR A 5 17.76 -27.52 -25.21
CA THR A 5 16.40 -27.42 -25.77
C THR A 5 15.26 -27.51 -24.74
N ASN A 6 15.51 -27.32 -23.44
CA ASN A 6 14.53 -27.62 -22.39
C ASN A 6 13.74 -26.43 -21.85
N ILE A 7 14.10 -25.18 -22.19
CA ILE A 7 13.39 -24.00 -21.67
C ILE A 7 12.12 -23.69 -22.50
N LEU A 8 12.10 -24.05 -23.79
CA LEU A 8 10.96 -23.77 -24.66
C LEU A 8 9.72 -24.64 -24.32
N THR A 9 9.91 -25.79 -23.69
CA THR A 9 8.81 -26.71 -23.36
C THR A 9 8.03 -26.29 -22.12
N GLN A 10 8.65 -25.54 -21.19
CA GLN A 10 7.93 -25.02 -20.02
C GLN A 10 7.02 -23.83 -20.36
N ALA A 11 7.35 -23.07 -21.41
CA ALA A 11 6.52 -21.96 -21.88
C ALA A 11 5.19 -22.41 -22.55
N LEU A 12 5.10 -23.65 -23.03
CA LEU A 12 3.92 -24.14 -23.77
C LEU A 12 2.83 -24.82 -22.90
N CYS A 13 3.08 -25.10 -21.62
CA CYS A 13 2.09 -25.78 -20.76
C CYS A 13 1.08 -24.84 -20.06
N LEU A 14 1.15 -23.53 -20.29
CA LEU A 14 0.31 -22.52 -19.62
C LEU A 14 -1.04 -22.23 -20.33
N VAL A 15 -1.40 -22.94 -21.41
CA VAL A 15 -2.56 -22.59 -22.25
C VAL A 15 -3.75 -23.57 -22.13
N GLY A 16 -3.69 -24.53 -21.22
CA GLY A 16 -4.50 -25.76 -21.35
C GLY A 16 -5.61 -26.02 -20.34
N THR A 17 -6.53 -25.09 -20.05
CA THR A 17 -7.93 -25.39 -19.66
C THR A 17 -8.75 -24.10 -19.49
N LEU A 18 -9.44 -23.65 -20.55
CA LEU A 18 -10.50 -22.63 -20.45
C LEU A 18 -11.84 -23.30 -20.77
N SER A 19 -12.63 -23.55 -19.73
CA SER A 19 -14.03 -23.95 -19.86
C SER A 19 -14.84 -22.77 -20.40
N HIS A 20 -15.48 -22.94 -21.55
CA HIS A 20 -16.31 -21.93 -22.20
C HIS A 20 -17.66 -21.76 -21.49
N THR A 21 -17.72 -20.86 -20.50
CA THR A 21 -18.94 -20.10 -20.21
C THR A 21 -18.90 -18.84 -21.06
N ALA A 22 -19.79 -18.74 -22.05
CA ALA A 22 -19.93 -17.57 -22.90
C ALA A 22 -20.62 -16.44 -22.12
N PHE A 23 -19.87 -15.80 -21.22
CA PHE A 23 -20.12 -14.42 -20.87
C PHE A 23 -19.77 -13.58 -22.10
N ALA A 24 -20.59 -12.56 -22.41
CA ALA A 24 -20.20 -11.54 -23.37
C ALA A 24 -18.85 -10.98 -22.87
N ALA A 25 -17.75 -11.39 -23.51
CA ALA A 25 -16.43 -10.95 -23.12
C ALA A 25 -16.37 -9.46 -23.44
N GLY A 26 -16.67 -8.63 -22.46
CA GLY A 26 -16.33 -7.22 -22.50
C GLY A 26 -14.85 -7.14 -22.82
N GLU A 27 -14.50 -6.33 -23.82
CA GLU A 27 -13.11 -6.13 -24.20
C GLU A 27 -12.41 -5.45 -23.02
N PHE A 28 -11.42 -6.15 -22.44
CA PHE A 28 -10.55 -5.54 -21.44
C PHE A 28 -9.79 -4.39 -22.09
N ARG A 29 -9.52 -3.33 -21.33
CA ARG A 29 -8.60 -2.27 -21.78
C ARG A 29 -7.17 -2.81 -21.95
N ASP A 30 -6.42 -2.23 -22.87
CA ASP A 30 -5.07 -2.66 -23.27
C ASP A 30 -3.96 -1.68 -22.86
N ASP A 31 -4.33 -0.50 -22.36
CA ASP A 31 -3.44 0.55 -21.90
C ASP A 31 -2.93 0.37 -20.45
N VAL A 32 -3.50 -0.57 -19.68
CA VAL A 32 -3.02 -0.94 -18.34
C VAL A 32 -3.19 -2.43 -18.04
N HIS A 33 -2.21 -3.01 -17.34
CA HIS A 33 -2.20 -4.43 -16.96
C HIS A 33 -1.63 -4.63 -15.54
N VAL A 34 -2.42 -5.26 -14.66
CA VAL A 34 -1.95 -5.67 -13.32
C VAL A 34 -1.29 -7.05 -13.36
N LEU A 35 -0.07 -7.15 -12.85
CA LEU A 35 0.66 -8.39 -12.61
C LEU A 35 0.76 -8.63 -11.10
N MET A 36 0.05 -9.65 -10.61
CA MET A 36 0.01 -10.01 -9.19
C MET A 36 0.87 -11.23 -8.90
N TYR A 37 1.78 -11.13 -7.93
CA TYR A 37 2.63 -12.26 -7.54
C TYR A 37 1.94 -13.13 -6.49
N GLU A 38 1.71 -14.41 -6.80
CA GLU A 38 1.15 -15.40 -5.88
C GLU A 38 1.68 -16.79 -6.20
N THR A 39 2.14 -17.51 -5.17
CA THR A 39 2.67 -18.87 -5.28
C THR A 39 1.64 -19.94 -4.93
N ASP A 40 0.66 -19.64 -4.08
CA ASP A 40 -0.45 -20.53 -3.77
C ASP A 40 -1.56 -20.46 -4.83
N GLY A 41 -1.53 -21.40 -5.77
CA GLY A 41 -2.54 -21.52 -6.82
C GLY A 41 -3.95 -21.79 -6.37
N LYS A 42 -4.18 -22.12 -5.09
CA LYS A 42 -5.53 -22.33 -4.56
C LYS A 42 -6.20 -21.00 -4.19
N SER A 43 -5.43 -19.97 -3.88
CA SER A 43 -5.93 -18.67 -3.42
C SER A 43 -6.94 -18.06 -4.39
N GLU A 44 -6.72 -18.18 -5.70
CA GLU A 44 -7.61 -17.65 -6.75
C GLU A 44 -9.02 -18.27 -6.71
N GLY A 45 -9.11 -19.55 -6.34
CA GLY A 45 -10.37 -20.30 -6.28
C GLY A 45 -11.13 -20.13 -4.96
N GLN A 46 -10.58 -19.44 -3.97
CA GLN A 46 -11.19 -19.25 -2.66
C GLN A 46 -12.06 -17.98 -2.67
N PRO A 47 -13.40 -18.07 -2.57
CA PRO A 47 -14.29 -16.91 -2.72
C PRO A 47 -14.13 -15.80 -1.67
N ASN A 48 -13.39 -16.08 -0.60
CA ASN A 48 -13.10 -15.15 0.48
C ASN A 48 -11.64 -14.67 0.47
N SER A 49 -10.83 -15.03 -0.53
CA SER A 49 -9.45 -14.57 -0.63
C SER A 49 -9.39 -13.13 -1.21
N PRO A 50 -8.40 -12.33 -0.80
CA PRO A 50 -8.15 -11.02 -1.39
C PRO A 50 -7.92 -11.10 -2.91
N LEU A 51 -7.20 -12.11 -3.38
CA LEU A 51 -6.95 -12.32 -4.80
C LEU A 51 -8.23 -12.59 -5.59
N HIS A 52 -9.15 -13.40 -5.05
CA HIS A 52 -10.44 -13.64 -5.69
C HIS A 52 -11.25 -12.35 -5.83
N PHE A 53 -11.37 -11.61 -4.72
CA PHE A 53 -12.03 -10.31 -4.72
C PHE A 53 -11.41 -9.34 -5.74
N PHE A 54 -10.08 -9.25 -5.77
CA PHE A 54 -9.35 -8.41 -6.72
C PHE A 54 -9.71 -8.75 -8.17
N LYS A 55 -9.75 -10.05 -8.51
CA LYS A 55 -10.12 -10.51 -9.86
C LYS A 55 -11.56 -10.19 -10.22
N GLU A 56 -12.51 -10.37 -9.29
CA GLU A 56 -13.91 -9.98 -9.51
C GLU A 56 -14.02 -8.49 -9.81
N ARG A 57 -13.36 -7.65 -9.00
CA ARG A 57 -13.33 -6.20 -9.20
C ARG A 57 -12.63 -5.78 -10.49
N SER A 58 -11.59 -6.52 -10.89
CA SER A 58 -10.92 -6.30 -12.17
C SER A 58 -11.87 -6.50 -13.36
N GLN A 59 -12.83 -7.44 -13.27
CA GLN A 59 -13.84 -7.61 -14.33
C GLN A 59 -14.74 -6.38 -14.45
N VAL A 60 -15.20 -5.85 -13.31
CA VAL A 60 -16.03 -4.63 -13.28
C VAL A 60 -15.29 -3.45 -13.90
N ALA A 61 -14.01 -3.27 -13.58
CA ALA A 61 -13.17 -2.20 -14.12
C ALA A 61 -12.67 -2.45 -15.56
N LYS A 62 -13.02 -3.58 -16.19
CA LYS A 62 -12.42 -4.05 -17.46
C LYS A 62 -10.88 -4.05 -17.43
N LEU A 63 -10.31 -4.30 -16.26
CA LEU A 63 -8.88 -4.26 -16.00
C LEU A 63 -8.27 -5.65 -16.25
N LYS A 64 -7.26 -5.70 -17.12
CA LYS A 64 -6.53 -6.95 -17.36
C LYS A 64 -5.65 -7.25 -16.15
N THR A 65 -5.86 -8.43 -15.56
CA THR A 65 -5.11 -8.89 -14.38
C THR A 65 -4.53 -10.28 -14.63
N THR A 66 -3.24 -10.47 -14.36
CA THR A 66 -2.54 -11.75 -14.49
C THR A 66 -1.84 -12.09 -13.19
N VAL A 67 -2.12 -13.29 -12.70
CA VAL A 67 -1.43 -13.88 -11.56
C VAL A 67 -0.24 -14.67 -12.07
N TYR A 68 0.94 -14.44 -11.50
CA TYR A 68 2.16 -15.13 -11.87
C TYR A 68 2.91 -15.63 -10.63
N GLY A 69 3.79 -16.60 -10.82
CA GLY A 69 4.46 -17.32 -9.72
C GLY A 69 3.70 -18.55 -9.23
N ASN A 70 2.51 -18.83 -9.78
CA ASN A 70 1.64 -19.90 -9.34
C ASN A 70 2.36 -21.27 -9.37
N TYR A 71 2.27 -22.02 -8.27
CA TYR A 71 2.89 -23.33 -8.04
C TYR A 71 4.42 -23.32 -7.97
N LEU A 72 5.05 -22.15 -7.90
CA LEU A 72 6.48 -22.04 -7.61
C LEU A 72 6.72 -22.10 -6.10
N GLU A 73 7.86 -22.66 -5.71
CA GLU A 73 8.34 -22.59 -4.33
C GLU A 73 8.72 -21.15 -4.00
N HIS A 74 8.16 -20.60 -2.93
CA HIS A 74 8.51 -19.26 -2.47
C HIS A 74 9.90 -19.27 -1.82
N ARG A 75 10.85 -18.53 -2.41
CA ARG A 75 12.25 -18.46 -1.91
C ARG A 75 12.59 -17.19 -1.14
N GLY A 76 11.67 -16.24 -1.07
CA GLY A 76 11.83 -14.96 -0.39
C GLY A 76 11.22 -13.79 -1.17
N PHE A 77 11.46 -12.57 -0.69
CA PHE A 77 10.84 -11.36 -1.22
C PHE A 77 11.29 -11.04 -2.66
N GLY A 78 12.57 -11.25 -2.98
CA GLY A 78 13.13 -11.03 -4.31
C GLY A 78 12.63 -12.00 -5.39
N ASP A 79 11.94 -13.08 -5.01
CA ASP A 79 11.49 -14.14 -5.92
C ASP A 79 10.46 -13.64 -6.94
N LYS A 80 9.65 -12.64 -6.56
CA LYS A 80 8.65 -12.02 -7.46
C LYS A 80 9.27 -11.41 -8.71
N TYR A 81 10.50 -10.91 -8.62
CA TYR A 81 11.18 -10.30 -9.76
C TYR A 81 11.81 -11.31 -10.72
N GLN A 82 12.06 -12.54 -10.26
CA GLN A 82 12.75 -13.58 -11.06
C GLN A 82 11.91 -14.08 -12.23
N THR A 83 10.60 -14.06 -12.08
CA THR A 83 9.63 -14.58 -13.06
C THR A 83 8.95 -13.48 -13.86
N LEU A 84 9.25 -12.23 -13.54
CA LEU A 84 8.59 -11.07 -14.10
C LEU A 84 9.07 -10.74 -15.53
N ARG A 85 10.38 -10.86 -15.79
CA ARG A 85 10.99 -10.44 -17.07
C ARG A 85 10.32 -11.03 -18.31
N PRO A 86 10.07 -12.35 -18.42
CA PRO A 86 9.42 -12.90 -19.61
C PRO A 86 8.03 -12.36 -19.87
N LEU A 87 7.31 -11.92 -18.82
CA LEU A 87 5.99 -11.27 -18.96
C LEU A 87 6.15 -9.86 -19.50
N LEU A 88 7.09 -9.08 -18.98
CA LEU A 88 7.35 -7.72 -19.45
C LEU A 88 7.83 -7.69 -20.90
N GLU A 89 8.59 -8.68 -21.35
CA GLU A 89 9.10 -8.76 -22.72
C GLU A 89 8.04 -9.05 -23.80
N ILE A 90 6.85 -9.53 -23.40
CA ILE A 90 5.75 -9.87 -24.33
C ILE A 90 4.57 -8.90 -24.25
N ILE A 91 4.51 -8.04 -23.22
CA ILE A 91 3.50 -7.01 -23.10
C ILE A 91 3.90 -5.82 -23.98
N ASP A 92 2.91 -5.12 -24.54
CA ASP A 92 3.14 -3.92 -25.35
C ASP A 92 3.91 -2.86 -24.55
N GLU A 93 4.88 -2.22 -25.18
CA GLU A 93 5.79 -1.29 -24.50
C GLU A 93 5.10 -0.02 -23.97
N GLU A 94 3.92 0.31 -24.51
CA GLU A 94 3.11 1.46 -24.10
C GLU A 94 2.03 1.09 -23.06
N THR A 95 1.84 -0.19 -22.72
CA THR A 95 0.93 -0.61 -21.65
C THR A 95 1.52 -0.27 -20.29
N LEU A 96 0.79 0.48 -19.46
CA LEU A 96 1.19 0.73 -18.08
C LEU A 96 1.06 -0.56 -17.25
N ILE A 97 2.15 -1.02 -16.64
CA ILE A 97 2.15 -2.22 -15.80
C ILE A 97 2.04 -1.83 -14.34
N ILE A 98 1.19 -2.54 -13.60
CA ILE A 98 1.10 -2.46 -12.14
C ILE A 98 1.61 -3.79 -11.57
N LEU A 99 2.72 -3.78 -10.85
CA LEU A 99 3.21 -4.90 -10.07
C LEU A 99 2.61 -4.82 -8.67
N SER A 100 1.99 -5.90 -8.22
CA SER A 100 1.31 -5.95 -6.94
C SER A 100 1.60 -7.25 -6.19
N ASP A 101 1.75 -7.14 -4.88
CA ASP A 101 1.54 -8.28 -3.99
C ASP A 101 0.07 -8.75 -4.10
N ALA A 102 -0.19 -10.03 -3.84
CA ALA A 102 -1.53 -10.61 -4.03
C ALA A 102 -2.32 -10.86 -2.75
N ARG A 103 -1.62 -11.10 -1.63
CA ARG A 103 -2.22 -11.64 -0.40
C ARG A 103 -2.83 -10.58 0.50
N ASP A 104 -2.40 -9.34 0.35
CA ASP A 104 -2.71 -8.23 1.22
C ASP A 104 -3.05 -6.94 0.47
N VAL A 105 -3.50 -7.08 -0.78
CA VAL A 105 -3.92 -5.96 -1.63
C VAL A 105 -5.40 -6.12 -2.03
N ALA A 106 -6.13 -5.02 -1.99
CA ALA A 106 -7.49 -4.90 -2.50
C ALA A 106 -7.56 -3.89 -3.65
N LEU A 107 -8.41 -4.17 -4.64
CA LEU A 107 -8.73 -3.24 -5.73
C LEU A 107 -9.88 -2.33 -5.28
N ASN A 108 -9.61 -1.03 -5.16
CA ASN A 108 -10.53 -0.02 -4.63
C ASN A 108 -11.52 0.47 -5.69
N ILE A 109 -12.34 -0.46 -6.16
CA ILE A 109 -13.27 -0.25 -7.27
C ILE A 109 -14.71 -0.48 -6.78
N PRO A 110 -15.64 0.46 -7.03
CA PRO A 110 -17.05 0.27 -6.71
C PRO A 110 -17.70 -0.81 -7.60
N GLU A 111 -18.95 -1.17 -7.31
CA GLU A 111 -19.76 -2.07 -8.14
C GLU A 111 -20.25 -1.43 -9.44
N ASP A 112 -20.27 -0.11 -9.49
CA ASP A 112 -20.64 0.65 -10.67
C ASP A 112 -19.52 0.62 -11.72
N GLU A 113 -19.85 0.16 -12.93
CA GLU A 113 -18.89 -0.02 -14.02
C GLU A 113 -18.31 1.31 -14.52
N ASP A 114 -19.11 2.37 -14.60
CA ASP A 114 -18.66 3.67 -15.12
C ASP A 114 -17.67 4.31 -14.14
N MET A 115 -17.97 4.29 -12.83
CA MET A 115 -17.04 4.73 -11.80
C MET A 115 -15.79 3.84 -11.72
N ALA A 116 -15.93 2.53 -11.94
CA ALA A 116 -14.80 1.61 -11.98
C ALA A 116 -13.82 1.96 -13.10
N VAL A 117 -14.33 2.24 -14.31
CA VAL A 117 -13.51 2.66 -15.45
C VAL A 117 -12.86 4.03 -15.17
N ALA A 118 -13.61 4.98 -14.63
CA ALA A 118 -13.11 6.30 -14.29
C ALA A 118 -11.98 6.27 -13.24
N ALA A 119 -12.06 5.37 -12.24
CA ALA A 119 -11.01 5.19 -11.25
C ALA A 119 -9.69 4.69 -11.88
N VAL A 120 -9.77 3.82 -12.89
CA VAL A 120 -8.58 3.36 -13.63
C VAL A 120 -8.02 4.47 -14.53
N ASP A 121 -8.88 5.27 -15.17
CA ASP A 121 -8.42 6.44 -15.95
C ASP A 121 -7.68 7.44 -15.06
N HIS A 122 -8.24 7.73 -13.88
CA HIS A 122 -7.61 8.61 -12.89
C HIS A 122 -6.24 8.09 -12.44
N PHE A 123 -6.10 6.77 -12.26
CA PHE A 123 -4.80 6.15 -11.95
C PHE A 123 -3.75 6.41 -13.04
N ILE A 124 -4.14 6.26 -14.31
CA ILE A 124 -3.23 6.50 -15.46
C ILE A 124 -2.86 7.98 -15.56
N GLU A 125 -3.82 8.88 -15.31
CA GLU A 125 -3.58 10.32 -15.26
C GLU A 125 -2.60 10.70 -14.13
N ASN A 126 -2.79 10.13 -12.94
CA ASN A 126 -1.89 10.33 -11.80
C ASN A 126 -0.49 9.80 -12.08
N PHE A 127 -0.35 8.64 -12.72
CA PHE A 127 0.95 8.14 -13.14
C PHE A 127 1.68 9.13 -14.05
N LYS A 128 1.00 9.64 -15.09
CA LYS A 128 1.57 10.61 -16.04
C LYS A 128 1.97 11.91 -15.34
N ARG A 129 1.13 12.42 -14.43
CA ARG A 129 1.39 13.64 -13.67
C ARG A 129 2.59 13.47 -12.72
N ILE A 130 2.63 12.40 -11.94
CA ILE A 130 3.70 12.13 -10.97
C ILE A 130 5.05 11.94 -11.67
N THR A 131 5.05 11.36 -12.88
CA THR A 131 6.27 11.09 -13.65
C THR A 131 6.66 12.18 -14.64
N GLU A 132 5.91 13.29 -14.73
CA GLU A 132 6.11 14.36 -15.73
C GLU A 132 7.55 14.90 -15.78
N THR A 133 8.18 15.03 -14.60
CA THR A 133 9.54 15.57 -14.47
C THR A 133 10.63 14.49 -14.46
N SER A 134 10.25 13.22 -14.43
CA SER A 134 11.14 12.06 -14.34
C SER A 134 10.74 11.02 -15.40
N PRO A 135 10.94 11.33 -16.69
CA PRO A 135 10.61 10.39 -17.75
C PRO A 135 11.42 9.10 -17.56
N ASN A 136 10.79 7.96 -17.82
CA ASN A 136 11.36 6.61 -17.61
C ASN A 136 11.50 6.19 -16.13
N ALA A 137 10.88 6.93 -15.20
CA ALA A 137 10.80 6.51 -13.80
C ALA A 137 9.66 5.51 -13.59
N VAL A 138 9.83 4.64 -12.61
CA VAL A 138 8.74 3.85 -12.04
C VAL A 138 8.15 4.59 -10.84
N VAL A 139 6.85 4.46 -10.62
CA VAL A 139 6.19 4.95 -9.40
C VAL A 139 6.11 3.80 -8.42
N VAL A 140 6.56 4.00 -7.18
CA VAL A 140 6.51 3.02 -6.09
C VAL A 140 5.65 3.59 -4.97
N SER A 141 4.88 2.75 -4.30
CA SER A 141 4.04 3.23 -3.20
C SER A 141 4.88 3.76 -2.03
N ALA A 142 4.33 4.76 -1.33
CA ALA A 142 4.91 5.28 -0.10
C ALA A 142 4.14 4.73 1.11
N GLU A 143 4.81 4.53 2.25
CA GLU A 143 4.19 4.14 3.51
C GLU A 143 4.71 4.98 4.69
N ALA A 144 3.94 4.99 5.77
CA ALA A 144 4.23 5.74 6.99
C ALA A 144 5.33 5.11 7.86
N GLN A 145 5.70 3.84 7.63
CA GLN A 145 6.62 3.11 8.50
C GLN A 145 7.98 2.83 7.87
N CYS A 146 9.03 3.13 8.63
CA CYS A 146 10.37 2.62 8.38
C CYS A 146 10.78 1.68 9.51
N CYS A 147 11.57 0.65 9.30
CA CYS A 147 12.12 0.15 8.05
C CYS A 147 12.06 -1.37 8.14
N VAL A 148 12.10 -2.06 6.99
CA VAL A 148 12.30 -3.51 6.98
C VAL A 148 13.61 -3.90 7.66
N SER A 149 13.67 -5.12 8.20
CA SER A 149 14.79 -5.58 9.03
C SER A 149 16.14 -5.47 8.31
N ALA A 150 16.18 -5.81 7.02
CA ALA A 150 17.40 -5.76 6.19
C ALA A 150 18.08 -4.37 6.18
N MET A 151 17.30 -3.29 6.31
CA MET A 151 17.84 -1.93 6.32
C MET A 151 18.63 -1.61 7.60
N SER A 152 18.45 -2.36 8.69
CA SER A 152 19.31 -2.23 9.86
C SER A 152 20.73 -2.76 9.62
N HIS A 153 20.96 -3.56 8.58
CA HIS A 153 22.24 -4.23 8.31
C HIS A 153 23.12 -3.54 7.27
N ALA A 154 22.64 -2.47 6.63
CA ALA A 154 23.38 -1.71 5.63
C ALA A 154 23.01 -0.23 5.62
N HIS A 155 24.01 0.64 5.54
CA HIS A 155 23.84 2.06 5.23
C HIS A 155 23.37 2.24 3.77
N PRO A 156 22.59 3.29 3.45
CA PRO A 156 22.08 3.54 2.10
C PRO A 156 23.10 3.40 0.96
N SER A 157 24.29 3.97 1.17
CA SER A 157 25.37 3.98 0.17
C SER A 157 26.10 2.64 0.00
N GLU A 158 25.81 1.60 0.80
CA GLU A 158 26.53 0.32 0.70
C GLU A 158 25.97 -0.60 -0.38
N TYR A 159 24.70 -0.43 -0.75
CA TYR A 159 23.98 -1.32 -1.65
C TYR A 159 24.47 -1.24 -3.10
N PHE A 160 24.89 -0.06 -3.54
CA PHE A 160 25.36 0.21 -4.90
C PHE A 160 26.64 1.01 -4.86
N ASP A 161 27.60 0.66 -5.72
CA ASP A 161 28.87 1.37 -5.80
C ASP A 161 28.64 2.82 -6.31
N PRO A 162 29.19 3.85 -5.65
CA PRO A 162 28.95 5.23 -6.02
C PRO A 162 29.66 5.64 -7.33
N VAL A 163 30.61 4.85 -7.82
CA VAL A 163 31.38 5.12 -9.05
C VAL A 163 30.83 4.31 -10.22
N THR A 164 30.75 2.98 -10.09
CA THR A 164 30.28 2.10 -11.17
C THR A 164 28.76 2.05 -11.24
N GLY A 165 28.08 2.26 -10.11
CA GLY A 165 26.64 2.09 -10.01
C GLY A 165 26.18 0.64 -9.89
N GLU A 166 27.11 -0.31 -9.93
CA GLU A 166 26.82 -1.75 -9.83
C GLU A 166 26.45 -2.15 -8.40
N ARG A 167 25.77 -3.30 -8.29
CA ARG A 167 25.42 -3.92 -7.01
C ARG A 167 26.69 -4.23 -6.21
N ASN A 168 26.78 -3.71 -4.97
CA ASN A 168 27.98 -3.84 -4.13
C ASN A 168 27.76 -4.70 -2.87
N LYS A 169 26.55 -4.71 -2.31
CA LYS A 169 26.21 -5.48 -1.09
C LYS A 169 24.85 -6.14 -1.29
N ARG A 170 24.65 -7.36 -0.78
CA ARG A 170 23.35 -8.05 -0.79
C ARG A 170 22.53 -7.69 0.45
N ALA A 171 21.21 -7.58 0.34
CA ALA A 171 20.33 -7.50 1.50
C ALA A 171 20.18 -8.89 2.13
N CYS A 172 19.97 -8.95 3.45
CA CYS A 172 19.51 -10.18 4.08
C CYS A 172 17.99 -10.33 3.89
N SER A 173 17.46 -11.55 4.08
CA SER A 173 16.02 -11.81 4.03
C SER A 173 15.38 -11.39 5.34
N SER A 174 14.56 -10.33 5.36
CA SER A 174 13.86 -9.92 6.58
C SER A 174 13.06 -11.06 7.20
N GLY A 175 13.07 -11.16 8.53
CA GLY A 175 12.39 -12.24 9.28
C GLY A 175 13.24 -13.49 9.50
N MET A 176 14.39 -13.62 8.83
CA MET A 176 15.37 -14.68 9.13
C MET A 176 16.17 -14.36 10.39
N ASP A 177 16.67 -15.39 11.06
CA ASP A 177 17.37 -15.27 12.35
C ASP A 177 18.62 -14.38 12.31
N ASP A 178 19.31 -14.35 11.16
CA ASP A 178 20.48 -13.53 10.90
C ASP A 178 20.14 -12.11 10.41
N CYS A 179 18.86 -11.83 10.15
CA CYS A 179 18.35 -10.57 9.62
C CYS A 179 17.32 -9.95 10.56
N ARG A 180 17.63 -9.92 11.86
CA ARG A 180 16.75 -9.30 12.86
C ARG A 180 16.85 -7.79 12.80
N TRP A 181 15.70 -7.12 12.94
CA TRP A 181 15.66 -5.67 13.06
C TRP A 181 16.40 -5.20 14.31
N SER A 182 17.16 -4.12 14.18
CA SER A 182 17.77 -3.42 15.31
C SER A 182 17.83 -1.92 15.06
N GLU A 183 17.52 -1.14 16.09
CA GLU A 183 17.72 0.31 16.04
C GLU A 183 19.22 0.62 16.07
N ASN A 184 19.72 1.25 15.01
CA ASN A 184 21.13 1.57 14.86
C ASN A 184 21.36 2.72 13.88
N LYS A 185 22.65 3.09 13.67
CA LYS A 185 23.06 4.17 12.76
C LYS A 185 22.55 4.03 11.32
N ASN A 186 22.36 2.80 10.83
CA ASN A 186 21.87 2.58 9.47
C ASN A 186 20.41 3.00 9.36
N ILE A 187 19.57 2.60 10.33
CA ILE A 187 18.16 3.02 10.40
C ILE A 187 18.05 4.54 10.44
N TYR A 188 18.83 5.23 11.29
CA TYR A 188 18.81 6.70 11.31
C TYR A 188 19.22 7.33 9.96
N SER A 189 20.16 6.71 9.25
CA SER A 189 20.60 7.19 7.93
C SER A 189 19.51 7.03 6.88
N TRP A 190 18.77 5.91 6.91
CA TRP A 190 17.62 5.68 6.04
C TRP A 190 16.48 6.65 6.30
N VAL A 191 16.11 6.82 7.57
CA VAL A 191 15.06 7.75 7.98
C VAL A 191 15.41 9.16 7.52
N THR A 192 16.63 9.63 7.81
CA THR A 192 17.09 10.97 7.40
C THR A 192 17.03 11.15 5.88
N PHE A 193 17.52 10.15 5.12
CA PHE A 193 17.49 10.20 3.67
C PHE A 193 16.05 10.31 3.11
N MET A 194 15.13 9.46 3.57
CA MET A 194 13.77 9.42 3.03
C MET A 194 12.95 10.65 3.40
N HIS A 195 13.10 11.18 4.61
CA HIS A 195 12.52 12.46 5.00
C HIS A 195 13.07 13.62 4.15
N GLN A 196 14.39 13.69 3.97
CA GLN A 196 15.00 14.72 3.13
C GLN A 196 14.53 14.61 1.68
N ARG A 197 14.38 13.39 1.16
CA ARG A 197 13.89 13.13 -0.20
C ARG A 197 12.45 13.62 -0.35
N ARG A 198 11.55 13.29 0.58
CA ARG A 198 10.16 13.78 0.57
C ARG A 198 10.14 15.30 0.58
N PHE A 199 10.87 15.93 1.51
CA PHE A 199 10.93 17.39 1.59
C PHE A 199 11.40 18.02 0.27
N ASN A 200 12.42 17.45 -0.37
CA ASN A 200 12.90 17.94 -1.66
C ASN A 200 11.87 17.77 -2.79
N ALA A 201 11.03 16.73 -2.72
CA ALA A 201 10.03 16.43 -3.75
C ALA A 201 8.73 17.24 -3.57
N THR A 202 8.28 17.44 -2.33
CA THR A 202 6.95 18.00 -2.02
C THR A 202 6.99 19.34 -1.29
N GLY A 203 8.14 19.73 -0.73
CA GLY A 203 8.26 20.89 0.17
C GLY A 203 7.63 20.69 1.54
N MET A 204 7.13 19.48 1.86
CA MET A 204 6.48 19.18 3.13
C MET A 204 7.47 18.63 4.16
N GLU A 205 7.44 19.19 5.36
CA GLU A 205 8.14 18.66 6.54
C GLU A 205 7.23 17.69 7.34
N GLY A 206 7.84 16.84 8.17
CA GLY A 206 7.14 16.08 9.20
C GLY A 206 6.72 14.66 8.83
N HIS A 207 5.73 14.14 9.55
CA HIS A 207 5.22 12.78 9.46
C HIS A 207 4.32 12.58 8.22
N GLY A 208 4.03 11.31 7.90
CA GLY A 208 3.22 10.89 6.75
C GLY A 208 3.85 9.71 6.02
N ASP A 209 3.32 9.38 4.84
CA ASP A 209 3.89 8.36 3.97
C ASP A 209 5.18 8.89 3.34
N VAL A 210 6.32 8.52 3.92
CA VAL A 210 7.64 9.04 3.51
C VAL A 210 8.58 7.94 3.03
N TYR A 211 8.26 6.67 3.32
CA TYR A 211 9.14 5.54 3.09
C TYR A 211 8.68 4.74 1.88
N LEU A 212 9.61 4.15 1.13
CA LEU A 212 9.29 3.27 0.01
C LEU A 212 8.67 1.96 0.52
N ASN A 213 7.57 1.53 -0.08
CA ASN A 213 6.98 0.20 0.11
C ASN A 213 7.05 -0.60 -1.21
N ALA A 214 7.57 -1.83 -1.16
CA ALA A 214 7.83 -2.63 -2.36
C ALA A 214 6.63 -3.46 -2.84
N GLY A 215 5.49 -3.40 -2.14
CA GLY A 215 4.30 -4.18 -2.46
C GLY A 215 3.55 -3.71 -3.70
N LEU A 216 3.71 -2.43 -4.07
CA LEU A 216 3.04 -1.81 -5.21
C LEU A 216 3.99 -0.95 -6.04
N ILE A 217 4.09 -1.24 -7.34
CA ILE A 217 4.94 -0.52 -8.30
C ILE A 217 4.16 -0.33 -9.61
N ALA A 218 4.26 0.82 -10.25
CA ALA A 218 3.79 1.06 -11.61
C ALA A 218 4.90 1.56 -12.53
N GLY A 219 4.90 1.12 -13.78
CA GLY A 219 5.85 1.58 -14.78
C GLY A 219 5.63 0.93 -16.14
N TYR A 220 6.27 1.47 -17.17
CA TYR A 220 6.27 0.84 -18.49
C TYR A 220 7.21 -0.36 -18.53
N PRO A 221 6.97 -1.38 -19.38
CA PRO A 221 7.75 -2.61 -19.40
C PRO A 221 9.26 -2.38 -19.54
N LYS A 222 9.66 -1.43 -20.39
CA LYS A 222 11.08 -1.08 -20.60
C LYS A 222 11.73 -0.53 -19.33
N ASP A 223 11.01 0.31 -18.58
CA ASP A 223 11.52 0.94 -17.36
C ASP A 223 11.58 -0.06 -16.21
N LEU A 224 10.59 -0.94 -16.11
CA LEU A 224 10.59 -2.06 -15.18
C LEU A 224 11.71 -3.06 -15.50
N ILE A 225 11.95 -3.39 -16.77
CA ILE A 225 13.10 -4.24 -17.16
C ILE A 225 14.43 -3.59 -16.75
N LYS A 226 14.59 -2.29 -17.01
CA LYS A 226 15.78 -1.54 -16.57
C LYS A 226 15.92 -1.54 -15.05
N LEU A 227 14.81 -1.37 -14.32
CA LEU A 227 14.77 -1.48 -12.86
C LEU A 227 15.27 -2.85 -12.42
N LEU A 228 14.74 -3.95 -12.99
CA LEU A 228 15.15 -5.31 -12.70
C LEU A 228 16.65 -5.56 -12.95
N ASP A 229 17.15 -5.12 -14.10
CA ASP A 229 18.57 -5.25 -14.47
C ASP A 229 19.49 -4.49 -13.51
N THR A 230 19.05 -3.32 -13.04
CA THR A 230 19.84 -2.48 -12.14
C THR A 230 19.76 -2.98 -10.70
N MET A 231 18.60 -3.47 -10.27
CA MET A 231 18.42 -4.08 -8.95
C MET A 231 19.36 -5.27 -8.76
N ASP A 232 19.53 -6.09 -9.81
CA ASP A 232 20.29 -7.35 -9.77
C ASP A 232 19.89 -8.18 -8.55
N ILE A 233 18.58 -8.30 -8.26
CA ILE A 233 18.10 -8.87 -6.99
C ILE A 233 18.14 -10.41 -7.01
N GLU A 234 18.62 -11.02 -5.92
CA GLU A 234 18.52 -12.47 -5.70
C GLU A 234 17.18 -12.85 -5.06
N PRO A 235 16.67 -14.09 -5.25
CA PRO A 235 15.33 -14.50 -4.80
C PRO A 235 15.04 -14.31 -3.31
N TYR A 236 16.07 -14.42 -2.46
CA TYR A 236 15.94 -14.36 -1.00
C TYR A 236 16.14 -12.95 -0.44
N GLU A 237 16.60 -11.98 -1.23
CA GLU A 237 16.87 -10.63 -0.74
C GLU A 237 15.55 -9.92 -0.39
N ASP A 238 15.58 -9.08 0.66
CA ASP A 238 14.49 -8.16 0.98
C ASP A 238 14.42 -7.05 -0.08
N ASP A 239 13.37 -7.04 -0.88
CA ASP A 239 13.21 -6.19 -2.05
C ASP A 239 13.01 -4.71 -1.72
N GLN A 240 12.30 -4.38 -0.64
CA GLN A 240 12.14 -3.02 -0.15
C GLN A 240 13.49 -2.40 0.20
N ALA A 241 14.40 -3.15 0.82
CA ALA A 241 15.74 -2.67 1.09
C ALA A 241 16.56 -2.42 -0.20
N ILE A 242 16.43 -3.29 -1.21
CA ILE A 242 17.11 -3.11 -2.52
C ILE A 242 16.58 -1.87 -3.23
N LEU A 243 15.26 -1.75 -3.37
CA LEU A 243 14.60 -0.65 -4.06
C LEU A 243 14.90 0.69 -3.38
N THR A 244 14.92 0.71 -2.05
CA THR A 244 15.31 1.93 -1.31
C THR A 244 16.78 2.29 -1.54
N GLY A 245 17.68 1.31 -1.60
CA GLY A 245 19.08 1.51 -1.99
C GLY A 245 19.23 2.01 -3.42
N LEU A 246 18.40 1.52 -4.33
CA LEU A 246 18.41 1.94 -5.72
C LEU A 246 17.91 3.37 -5.85
N MET A 247 16.83 3.73 -5.14
CA MET A 247 16.31 5.09 -5.04
C MET A 247 17.34 6.07 -4.45
N TYR A 248 18.19 5.61 -3.53
CA TYR A 248 19.31 6.40 -3.02
C TYR A 248 20.38 6.66 -4.09
N ARG A 249 20.72 5.65 -4.90
CA ARG A 249 21.78 5.74 -5.92
C ARG A 249 21.35 6.45 -7.20
N TYR A 250 20.11 6.22 -7.63
CA TYR A 250 19.49 6.66 -8.87
C TYR A 250 18.15 7.33 -8.56
N PRO A 251 18.19 8.55 -7.99
CA PRO A 251 16.98 9.24 -7.52
C PRO A 251 15.96 9.52 -8.63
N GLU A 252 16.35 9.48 -9.89
CA GLU A 252 15.48 9.67 -11.07
C GLU A 252 14.77 8.39 -11.53
N MET A 253 15.20 7.20 -11.08
CA MET A 253 14.59 5.94 -11.53
C MET A 253 13.31 5.59 -10.78
N ILE A 254 13.15 6.08 -9.55
CA ILE A 254 12.02 5.76 -8.66
C ILE A 254 11.40 7.06 -8.17
N VAL A 255 10.11 7.26 -8.46
CA VAL A 255 9.29 8.29 -7.83
C VAL A 255 8.39 7.63 -6.79
N LEU A 256 8.21 8.27 -5.63
CA LEU A 256 7.30 7.78 -4.60
C LEU A 256 5.95 8.48 -4.72
N ASP A 257 4.87 7.71 -4.59
CA ASP A 257 3.51 8.24 -4.49
C ASP A 257 3.22 8.78 -3.08
N TYR A 258 3.88 9.89 -2.72
CA TYR A 258 3.75 10.50 -1.39
C TYR A 258 2.33 10.96 -1.04
N GLY A 259 1.50 11.23 -2.05
CA GLY A 259 0.11 11.68 -1.86
C GLY A 259 -0.89 10.55 -1.73
N GLN A 260 -0.46 9.28 -1.86
CA GLN A 260 -1.35 8.12 -1.95
C GLN A 260 -2.41 8.30 -3.06
N GLU A 261 -2.03 8.90 -4.20
CA GLU A 261 -2.94 9.24 -5.30
C GLU A 261 -3.17 8.04 -6.25
N MET A 262 -2.21 7.11 -6.28
CA MET A 262 -2.26 5.88 -7.05
C MET A 262 -2.40 4.66 -6.14
N PHE A 263 -1.60 4.63 -5.08
CA PHE A 263 -1.44 3.52 -4.16
C PHE A 263 -1.72 3.97 -2.73
N GLY A 264 -2.62 3.28 -2.04
CA GLY A 264 -2.94 3.51 -0.64
C GLY A 264 -2.29 2.46 0.25
N ASN A 265 -1.64 2.84 1.33
CA ASN A 265 -1.10 1.94 2.33
C ASN A 265 -1.80 2.12 3.68
N SER A 266 -2.12 1.01 4.34
CA SER A 266 -2.54 1.07 5.74
C SER A 266 -1.36 1.35 6.67
N GLN A 267 -1.65 1.94 7.83
CA GLN A 267 -0.66 2.27 8.85
C GLN A 267 -0.59 1.17 9.91
N TRP A 268 -0.16 -0.02 9.50
CA TRP A 268 -0.13 -1.22 10.34
C TRP A 268 0.50 -1.08 11.74
N PRO A 269 1.51 -0.21 12.01
CA PRO A 269 2.05 -0.03 13.36
C PRO A 269 1.04 0.58 14.34
N GLN A 270 0.01 1.27 13.83
CA GLN A 270 -1.08 1.82 14.64
C GLN A 270 -2.17 0.78 14.96
N GLY A 271 -2.00 -0.47 14.51
CA GLY A 271 -2.93 -1.55 14.75
C GLY A 271 -4.21 -1.45 13.91
N PRO A 272 -5.16 -2.36 14.09
CA PRO A 272 -6.33 -2.48 13.23
C PRO A 272 -7.36 -1.34 13.38
N GLU A 273 -7.38 -0.67 14.53
CA GLU A 273 -8.34 0.40 14.82
C GLU A 273 -7.92 1.75 14.21
N ASP A 274 -6.67 2.15 14.43
CA ASP A 274 -6.18 3.45 13.96
C ASP A 274 -5.34 3.33 12.69
N GLY A 275 -4.80 2.15 12.38
CA GLY A 275 -4.01 1.91 11.18
C GLY A 275 -4.82 1.70 9.91
N CYS A 276 -6.14 1.48 10.01
CA CYS A 276 -7.01 1.32 8.86
C CYS A 276 -7.57 2.68 8.43
N VAL A 277 -6.79 3.40 7.65
CA VAL A 277 -7.00 4.81 7.29
C VAL A 277 -7.87 5.03 6.05
N PHE A 278 -8.82 4.12 5.79
CA PHE A 278 -9.71 4.17 4.62
C PHE A 278 -11.17 4.18 5.05
N GLU A 279 -11.97 5.02 4.40
CA GLU A 279 -13.42 5.08 4.62
C GLU A 279 -14.20 5.10 3.31
N GLY A 280 -15.49 4.72 3.35
CA GLY A 280 -16.33 4.79 2.16
C GLY A 280 -17.81 4.72 2.50
N HIS A 281 -18.64 5.04 1.51
CA HIS A 281 -20.10 5.11 1.64
C HIS A 281 -20.80 3.84 1.12
N GLY A 282 -20.15 2.68 1.30
CA GLY A 282 -20.60 1.38 0.82
C GLY A 282 -20.04 1.00 -0.55
N SER A 283 -20.58 -0.08 -1.15
CA SER A 283 -20.03 -0.69 -2.37
C SER A 283 -20.17 0.16 -3.63
N GLN A 284 -20.89 1.28 -3.55
CA GLN A 284 -21.19 2.18 -4.68
C GLN A 284 -20.17 3.31 -4.81
N SER A 285 -19.14 3.38 -3.97
CA SER A 285 -18.11 4.42 -4.09
C SER A 285 -16.75 3.83 -3.75
N PRO A 286 -15.66 4.33 -4.36
CA PRO A 286 -14.31 3.99 -3.93
C PRO A 286 -14.10 4.47 -2.49
N LEU A 287 -13.21 3.79 -1.78
CA LEU A 287 -12.76 4.22 -0.46
C LEU A 287 -11.82 5.43 -0.59
N ILE A 288 -11.89 6.31 0.39
CA ILE A 288 -11.10 7.53 0.53
C ILE A 288 -10.06 7.30 1.63
N HIS A 289 -8.81 7.67 1.35
CA HIS A 289 -7.76 7.72 2.35
C HIS A 289 -7.96 8.94 3.26
N LEU A 290 -8.12 8.72 4.57
CA LEU A 290 -8.57 9.73 5.53
C LEU A 290 -7.63 10.94 5.65
N GLU A 291 -6.33 10.73 5.53
CA GLU A 291 -5.36 11.81 5.76
C GLU A 291 -5.10 12.66 4.51
N THR A 292 -5.02 12.02 3.34
CA THR A 292 -4.68 12.63 2.06
C THR A 292 -5.93 13.04 1.27
N GLN A 293 -7.11 12.52 1.65
CA GLN A 293 -8.38 12.71 0.95
C GLN A 293 -8.35 12.22 -0.51
N THR A 294 -7.50 11.22 -0.80
CA THR A 294 -7.35 10.61 -2.13
C THR A 294 -8.12 9.30 -2.23
N GLN A 295 -8.34 8.83 -3.46
CA GLN A 295 -8.98 7.56 -3.77
C GLN A 295 -8.02 6.68 -4.56
N PRO A 296 -7.00 6.08 -3.91
CA PRO A 296 -6.02 5.25 -4.60
C PRO A 296 -6.70 4.02 -5.21
N LEU A 297 -6.26 3.59 -6.39
CA LEU A 297 -6.83 2.43 -7.09
C LEU A 297 -6.51 1.12 -6.37
N LEU A 298 -5.29 0.97 -5.84
CA LEU A 298 -4.87 -0.22 -5.09
C LEU A 298 -4.64 0.16 -3.64
N ILE A 299 -5.23 -0.61 -2.72
CA ILE A 299 -5.02 -0.46 -1.28
C ILE A 299 -4.23 -1.67 -0.77
N HIS A 300 -3.04 -1.42 -0.26
CA HIS A 300 -2.16 -2.41 0.37
C HIS A 300 -2.28 -2.34 1.89
N THR A 301 -2.39 -3.50 2.53
CA THR A 301 -2.41 -3.62 3.99
C THR A 301 -1.18 -4.38 4.50
N PRO A 302 0.01 -3.75 4.48
CA PRO A 302 1.25 -4.41 4.85
C PRO A 302 1.27 -4.87 6.32
N GLY A 303 2.28 -5.63 6.69
CA GLY A 303 2.50 -6.04 8.09
C GLY A 303 1.44 -6.99 8.63
N LYS A 304 0.75 -7.74 7.77
CA LYS A 304 -0.34 -8.67 8.12
C LYS A 304 -1.52 -7.97 8.79
N LEU A 305 -1.83 -6.72 8.42
CA LEU A 305 -3.01 -5.99 8.91
C LEU A 305 -4.31 -6.49 8.25
N TYR A 306 -4.51 -7.81 8.27
CA TYR A 306 -5.60 -8.51 7.59
C TYR A 306 -7.00 -8.14 8.09
N ALA A 307 -7.10 -7.71 9.35
CA ALA A 307 -8.34 -7.14 9.88
C ALA A 307 -8.80 -5.92 9.07
N CYS A 308 -7.88 -5.02 8.71
CA CYS A 308 -8.18 -3.86 7.87
C CYS A 308 -8.53 -4.29 6.44
N LEU A 309 -7.76 -5.25 5.88
CA LEU A 309 -8.03 -5.77 4.53
C LEU A 309 -9.42 -6.34 4.40
N ASP A 310 -9.84 -7.15 5.38
CA ASP A 310 -11.15 -7.77 5.38
C ASP A 310 -12.27 -6.71 5.49
N LEU A 311 -12.05 -5.63 6.24
CA LEU A 311 -12.97 -4.50 6.31
C LEU A 311 -13.04 -3.72 4.98
N ILE A 312 -11.91 -3.50 4.32
CA ILE A 312 -11.85 -2.86 2.99
C ILE A 312 -12.62 -3.68 1.97
N ILE A 313 -12.36 -5.00 1.91
CA ILE A 313 -13.05 -5.92 1.00
C ILE A 313 -14.57 -5.89 1.26
N GLU A 314 -15.00 -5.94 2.52
CA GLU A 314 -16.43 -5.88 2.88
C GLU A 314 -17.07 -4.52 2.56
N ALA A 315 -16.37 -3.41 2.81
CA ALA A 315 -16.87 -2.06 2.50
C ALA A 315 -17.11 -1.89 1.00
N LEU A 316 -16.29 -2.54 0.19
CA LEU A 316 -16.43 -2.64 -1.26
C LEU A 316 -17.38 -3.78 -1.70
N GLY A 317 -18.24 -4.31 -0.82
CA GLY A 317 -19.25 -5.33 -1.16
C GLY A 317 -18.70 -6.76 -1.37
N GLY A 318 -17.42 -6.99 -1.11
CA GLY A 318 -16.78 -8.29 -1.23
C GLY A 318 -17.02 -9.22 -0.04
N ARG A 319 -16.65 -10.50 -0.20
CA ARG A 319 -16.60 -11.47 0.89
C ARG A 319 -15.16 -11.59 1.39
N SER A 320 -14.97 -11.46 2.70
CA SER A 320 -13.64 -11.51 3.34
C SER A 320 -13.44 -12.79 4.17
N GLN A 321 -12.25 -12.97 4.73
CA GLN A 321 -11.97 -14.07 5.67
C GLN A 321 -12.37 -13.76 7.12
N HIS A 322 -12.83 -12.54 7.42
CA HIS A 322 -13.29 -12.10 8.74
C HIS A 322 -12.23 -12.23 9.85
N ARG A 323 -10.98 -11.88 9.55
CA ARG A 323 -9.80 -11.97 10.44
C ARG A 323 -9.68 -10.80 11.42
N TYR A 324 -10.82 -10.32 11.92
CA TYR A 324 -10.91 -9.26 12.92
C TYR A 324 -11.73 -9.73 14.13
N HIS A 325 -11.48 -9.12 15.29
CA HIS A 325 -12.32 -9.36 16.46
C HIS A 325 -13.69 -8.66 16.26
N PRO A 326 -14.82 -9.25 16.73
CA PRO A 326 -16.14 -8.64 16.57
C PRO A 326 -16.27 -7.20 17.10
N THR A 327 -15.53 -6.87 18.17
CA THR A 327 -15.51 -5.50 18.72
C THR A 327 -14.84 -4.50 17.79
N THR A 328 -13.74 -4.90 17.12
CA THR A 328 -13.05 -4.09 16.12
C THR A 328 -13.98 -3.78 14.96
N ARG A 329 -14.76 -4.77 14.49
CA ARG A 329 -15.78 -4.54 13.46
C ARG A 329 -16.75 -3.44 13.87
N LYS A 330 -17.33 -3.54 15.08
CA LYS A 330 -18.32 -2.56 15.56
C LYS A 330 -17.74 -1.15 15.65
N LEU A 331 -16.51 -1.01 16.14
CA LEU A 331 -15.82 0.28 16.23
C LEU A 331 -15.62 0.89 14.83
N MET A 332 -15.14 0.08 13.89
CA MET A 332 -14.81 0.50 12.53
C MET A 332 -16.06 0.80 11.71
N THR A 333 -17.09 -0.05 11.75
CA THR A 333 -18.39 0.22 11.11
C THR A 333 -19.07 1.45 11.72
N GLY A 334 -18.85 1.71 13.00
CA GLY A 334 -19.32 2.91 13.67
C GLY A 334 -18.67 4.18 13.12
N ARG A 335 -17.35 4.16 12.88
CA ARG A 335 -16.62 5.26 12.23
C ARG A 335 -17.13 5.50 10.81
N LEU A 336 -17.28 4.45 10.01
CA LEU A 336 -17.82 4.52 8.64
C LEU A 336 -19.23 5.15 8.60
N SER A 337 -20.09 4.75 9.54
CA SER A 337 -21.46 5.29 9.64
C SER A 337 -21.47 6.76 10.09
N LEU A 338 -20.61 7.14 11.03
CA LEU A 338 -20.55 8.50 11.55
C LEU A 338 -19.99 9.49 10.51
N ALA A 339 -18.95 9.13 9.77
CA ALA A 339 -18.42 9.97 8.70
C ALA A 339 -19.46 10.21 7.60
N ALA A 340 -20.20 9.17 7.22
CA ALA A 340 -21.33 9.29 6.29
C ALA A 340 -22.44 10.22 6.83
N GLN A 341 -22.73 10.17 8.12
CA GLN A 341 -23.74 11.03 8.76
C GLN A 341 -23.30 12.50 8.88
N LEU A 342 -22.00 12.74 9.10
CA LEU A 342 -21.48 14.08 9.33
C LEU A 342 -21.18 14.86 8.02
N GLY A 343 -21.44 14.27 6.86
CA GLY A 343 -21.35 14.98 5.58
C GLY A 343 -19.93 15.44 5.20
N PHE A 344 -18.89 14.85 5.82
CA PHE A 344 -17.50 15.19 5.51
C PHE A 344 -17.05 14.73 4.10
N GLY A 345 -17.88 13.99 3.36
CA GLY A 345 -17.68 13.65 1.94
C GLY A 345 -18.06 14.74 0.92
N GLY A 346 -18.23 15.99 1.36
CA GLY A 346 -18.62 17.11 0.51
C GLY A 346 -17.46 17.76 -0.25
N ALA A 347 -17.27 17.33 -1.50
CA ALA A 347 -16.78 18.13 -2.64
C ALA A 347 -15.70 19.20 -2.38
N SER A 348 -14.43 18.79 -2.40
CA SER A 348 -13.33 19.68 -2.81
C SER A 348 -12.31 18.88 -3.65
N GLY A 349 -12.76 18.38 -4.80
CA GLY A 349 -11.88 17.65 -5.73
C GLY A 349 -12.56 17.08 -6.97
N ALA A 350 -13.87 16.78 -6.90
CA ALA A 350 -14.62 16.39 -8.09
C ALA A 350 -14.85 17.62 -8.99
N ILE A 351 -14.20 17.62 -10.16
CA ILE A 351 -14.42 18.58 -11.25
C ILE A 351 -15.91 18.54 -11.62
N SER A 352 -16.63 19.62 -11.37
CA SER A 352 -17.96 19.83 -11.91
C SER A 352 -17.83 20.07 -13.42
N ILE A 353 -18.03 19.04 -14.22
CA ILE A 353 -18.36 19.18 -15.64
C ILE A 353 -19.82 19.65 -15.67
N GLU A 354 -20.03 20.95 -15.59
CA GLU A 354 -21.31 21.55 -15.96
C GLU A 354 -21.13 22.47 -17.16
N ASP A 355 -21.94 22.17 -18.16
CA ASP A 355 -22.06 22.82 -19.44
C ASP A 355 -22.29 24.33 -19.32
N LYS A 356 -21.68 25.06 -20.26
CA LYS A 356 -22.11 26.40 -20.65
C LYS A 356 -23.53 26.33 -21.19
N ILE A 357 -24.51 26.73 -20.39
CA ILE A 357 -25.81 27.18 -20.88
C ILE A 357 -26.10 28.55 -20.27
N ASP A 358 -26.11 29.56 -21.15
CA ASP A 358 -26.56 30.92 -20.86
C ASP A 358 -28.04 30.91 -20.41
N GLY A 359 -28.36 31.63 -19.35
CA GLY A 359 -29.75 31.87 -18.97
C GLY A 359 -29.91 32.58 -17.63
N GLU A 360 -30.05 33.90 -17.69
CA GLU A 360 -30.59 34.74 -16.61
C GLU A 360 -31.96 34.23 -16.17
N GLU A 361 -32.18 33.97 -14.87
CA GLU A 361 -33.41 34.41 -14.21
C GLU A 361 -33.31 34.40 -12.67
N SER A 362 -34.00 35.39 -12.10
CA SER A 362 -34.02 35.84 -10.72
C SER A 362 -34.66 34.86 -9.73
N VAL A 363 -34.06 34.72 -8.54
CA VAL A 363 -34.67 34.03 -7.38
C VAL A 363 -35.29 35.06 -6.43
N VAL A 364 -36.54 34.81 -6.08
CA VAL A 364 -37.35 35.49 -5.07
C VAL A 364 -37.09 34.82 -3.72
N GLU A 365 -36.75 35.58 -2.69
CA GLU A 365 -36.67 35.13 -1.30
C GLU A 365 -38.09 35.05 -0.71
N GLU A 366 -38.48 33.88 -0.20
CA GLU A 366 -39.62 33.72 0.72
C GLU A 366 -39.10 33.24 2.07
N ASP A 367 -39.28 34.10 3.08
CA ASP A 367 -39.04 33.80 4.49
C ASP A 367 -40.13 32.85 5.02
N VAL A 368 -39.73 31.72 5.60
CA VAL A 368 -40.62 30.82 6.34
C VAL A 368 -40.20 30.81 7.81
N GLU A 369 -41.02 31.44 8.65
CA GLU A 369 -40.94 31.33 10.11
C GLU A 369 -41.48 29.96 10.55
N VAL A 370 -40.72 29.24 11.39
CA VAL A 370 -41.16 27.99 12.04
C VAL A 370 -41.19 28.24 13.55
N GLU A 371 -42.40 28.20 14.12
CA GLU A 371 -42.63 28.20 15.56
C GLU A 371 -42.33 26.81 16.14
N ALA A 372 -41.63 26.77 17.28
CA ALA A 372 -41.35 25.55 18.03
C ALA A 372 -42.35 25.38 19.18
N GLU A 373 -43.08 24.25 19.20
CA GLU A 373 -43.83 23.80 20.37
C GLU A 373 -43.00 22.78 21.17
N GLU A 374 -42.77 23.08 22.45
CA GLU A 374 -42.21 22.16 23.44
C GLU A 374 -43.29 21.19 23.92
N GLY A 375 -43.02 19.89 23.83
CA GLY A 375 -43.87 18.83 24.37
C GLY A 375 -43.05 17.88 25.24
N ASP A 376 -43.35 17.86 26.53
CA ASP A 376 -42.80 16.94 27.53
C ASP A 376 -43.26 15.50 27.26
N VAL A 377 -42.32 14.55 27.20
CA VAL A 377 -42.60 13.10 27.14
C VAL A 377 -41.92 12.43 28.34
N GLU A 378 -42.74 11.83 29.21
CA GLU A 378 -42.31 10.96 30.30
C GLU A 378 -41.88 9.60 29.74
N GLU A 379 -40.62 9.19 29.97
CA GLU A 379 -40.12 7.85 29.64
C GLU A 379 -40.40 6.85 30.77
N GLU A 380 -41.20 5.82 30.46
CA GLU A 380 -41.47 4.66 31.30
C GLU A 380 -40.40 3.58 31.05
N ILE A 381 -39.57 3.30 32.06
CA ILE A 381 -38.50 2.29 32.01
C ILE A 381 -39.09 0.90 32.28
N VAL A 382 -39.22 0.09 31.23
CA VAL A 382 -39.50 -1.36 31.34
C VAL A 382 -38.17 -2.12 31.39
N LYS A 383 -37.90 -2.79 32.52
CA LYS A 383 -36.79 -3.74 32.66
C LYS A 383 -37.26 -5.11 32.19
N GLU A 384 -36.78 -5.57 31.03
CA GLU A 384 -36.86 -6.97 30.63
C GLU A 384 -35.59 -7.72 31.03
N GLU A 385 -35.80 -8.81 31.75
CA GLU A 385 -34.79 -9.74 32.28
C GLU A 385 -34.51 -10.80 31.20
N ILE A 386 -33.33 -10.73 30.56
CA ILE A 386 -32.89 -11.71 29.57
C ILE A 386 -32.13 -12.84 30.29
N VAL A 387 -32.68 -14.04 30.20
CA VAL A 387 -32.07 -15.29 30.64
C VAL A 387 -31.27 -15.88 29.48
N GLU A 388 -29.94 -15.88 29.56
CA GLU A 388 -29.06 -16.59 28.62
C GLU A 388 -28.86 -18.05 29.08
N GLU A 389 -29.36 -18.99 28.28
CA GLU A 389 -28.97 -20.40 28.33
C GLU A 389 -27.69 -20.60 27.50
N VAL A 390 -26.63 -21.08 28.14
CA VAL A 390 -25.36 -21.43 27.51
C VAL A 390 -25.40 -22.90 27.07
N GLU A 391 -25.52 -23.16 25.78
CA GLU A 391 -25.24 -24.49 25.18
C GLU A 391 -23.75 -24.61 24.82
N GLU A 392 -23.01 -25.45 25.55
CA GLU A 392 -21.67 -25.90 25.19
C GLU A 392 -21.75 -26.87 23.99
N LYS A 393 -21.30 -26.42 22.81
CA LYS A 393 -21.02 -27.31 21.67
C LYS A 393 -19.52 -27.60 21.57
N ASN A 394 -19.19 -28.87 21.81
CA ASN A 394 -17.92 -29.51 21.49
C ASN A 394 -17.58 -29.33 20.00
N LEU A 395 -16.50 -28.59 19.71
CA LEU A 395 -15.87 -28.59 18.39
C LEU A 395 -14.66 -29.53 18.42
N GLY A 396 -14.73 -30.54 17.54
CA GLY A 396 -13.72 -31.56 17.32
C GLY A 396 -12.43 -31.00 16.74
N GLY A 397 -11.36 -31.74 17.00
CA GLY A 397 -9.98 -31.39 16.69
C GLY A 397 -9.72 -31.13 15.20
N ILE A 398 -8.94 -30.08 14.97
CA ILE A 398 -8.22 -29.80 13.74
C ILE A 398 -6.75 -30.03 14.08
N GLU A 399 -6.09 -30.92 13.34
CA GLU A 399 -4.64 -31.15 13.43
C GLU A 399 -3.87 -29.92 12.90
N PRO A 400 -2.74 -29.54 13.52
CA PRO A 400 -1.96 -28.38 13.08
C PRO A 400 -0.98 -28.78 11.97
N ASP A 401 -1.29 -28.43 10.73
CA ASP A 401 -0.30 -28.37 9.64
C ASP A 401 0.46 -27.03 9.70
N GLU A 402 1.78 -27.15 9.61
CA GLU A 402 2.78 -26.14 9.22
C GLU A 402 2.64 -24.72 9.79
N VAL A 403 3.13 -24.55 11.02
CA VAL A 403 3.46 -23.24 11.59
C VAL A 403 4.71 -22.70 10.89
N GLU A 404 4.54 -21.80 9.92
CA GLU A 404 5.62 -20.89 9.52
C GLU A 404 6.08 -20.09 10.75
N PRO A 405 7.39 -20.04 11.07
CA PRO A 405 7.88 -19.27 12.20
C PRO A 405 7.64 -17.78 11.95
N ALA A 406 6.57 -17.24 12.54
CA ALA A 406 6.28 -15.81 12.59
C ALA A 406 7.33 -15.12 13.49
N ASN A 407 8.42 -14.67 12.88
CA ASN A 407 9.42 -13.83 13.54
C ASN A 407 9.41 -12.40 12.95
N TYR A 408 8.23 -11.78 12.96
CA TYR A 408 8.14 -10.32 12.94
C TYR A 408 8.16 -9.88 14.39
N GLY A 409 9.31 -9.39 14.83
CA GLY A 409 9.44 -8.83 16.17
C GLY A 409 8.42 -7.72 16.35
N TYR A 410 7.39 -7.99 17.16
CA TYR A 410 6.57 -6.97 17.80
C TYR A 410 7.45 -6.18 18.78
N GLY A 411 8.35 -5.37 18.23
CA GLY A 411 8.95 -4.26 18.95
C GLY A 411 7.92 -3.13 18.93
N ALA A 412 6.96 -3.17 19.86
CA ALA A 412 6.17 -1.99 20.18
C ALA A 412 7.12 -0.93 20.76
N THR A 413 7.80 -0.18 19.89
CA THR A 413 8.39 1.09 20.28
C THR A 413 7.22 2.04 20.49
N ASN A 414 6.89 2.30 21.75
CA ASN A 414 6.06 3.42 22.18
C ASN A 414 6.65 4.71 21.58
N TYR A 415 6.19 5.10 20.39
CA TYR A 415 6.32 6.49 19.97
C TYR A 415 5.32 7.27 20.81
N GLY A 416 5.83 7.77 21.93
CA GLY A 416 5.12 8.68 22.81
C GLY A 416 4.61 9.87 22.01
N ARG A 417 3.29 10.01 22.05
CA ARG A 417 2.48 11.17 21.72
C ARG A 417 3.07 12.44 22.37
N TYR A 418 3.99 13.13 21.70
CA TYR A 418 4.38 14.48 22.08
C TYR A 418 3.35 15.47 21.53
N GLY A 419 2.21 15.52 22.19
CA GLY A 419 1.25 16.60 22.08
C GLY A 419 1.74 17.81 22.87
N ASN A 420 2.16 18.82 22.13
CA ASN A 420 1.86 20.24 22.33
C ASN A 420 1.26 20.66 23.69
N ASP A 421 2.10 21.11 24.62
CA ASP A 421 1.70 22.06 25.66
C ASP A 421 2.60 23.29 25.54
N GLY A 422 2.03 24.35 24.97
CA GLY A 422 2.61 25.67 24.99
C GLY A 422 2.60 26.23 26.41
N TYR A 423 3.78 26.56 26.94
CA TYR A 423 3.93 27.62 27.93
C TYR A 423 5.08 28.53 27.52
N ASP A 424 4.69 29.76 27.25
CA ASP A 424 5.47 30.91 26.86
C ASP A 424 6.09 31.55 28.12
N VAL A 425 7.41 31.45 28.34
CA VAL A 425 8.15 32.35 29.27
C VAL A 425 9.64 32.50 28.88
N THR A 426 9.96 33.62 28.23
CA THR A 426 11.18 34.47 28.32
C THR A 426 12.62 33.89 28.24
N ASN A 427 13.31 34.32 27.17
CA ASN A 427 14.52 35.18 27.17
C ASN A 427 15.73 34.85 28.08
N TYR A 428 16.87 34.47 27.45
CA TYR A 428 18.31 34.65 27.78
C TYR A 428 19.06 33.46 27.15
N GLY A 429 20.22 33.53 26.49
CA GLY A 429 21.10 34.63 26.17
C GLY A 429 22.22 34.10 25.25
N ASN A 430 22.69 35.02 24.42
CA ASN A 430 23.83 35.00 23.52
C ASN A 430 25.15 34.61 24.22
N TYR A 431 25.89 33.60 23.71
CA TYR A 431 27.36 33.43 23.72
C TYR A 431 27.65 32.33 22.66
N GLY A 432 28.55 32.42 21.70
CA GLY A 432 29.79 33.19 21.61
C GLY A 432 30.93 32.21 21.29
N TYR A 433 31.46 32.28 20.06
CA TYR A 433 32.84 32.01 19.63
C TYR A 433 33.76 31.12 20.49
N GLY A 434 34.41 30.13 19.87
CA GLY A 434 35.54 29.43 20.48
C GLY A 434 36.22 28.39 19.61
N SER A 435 37.04 28.84 18.66
CA SER A 435 38.13 28.06 18.06
C SER A 435 39.15 27.65 19.13
N THR A 436 39.63 26.40 19.12
CA THR A 436 41.08 26.08 19.17
C THR A 436 41.39 24.58 19.03
N ASN A 437 42.44 24.34 18.23
CA ASN A 437 43.28 23.16 18.15
C ASN A 437 43.86 22.73 19.51
N TYR A 438 43.92 21.42 19.76
CA TYR A 438 44.96 20.68 20.50
C TYR A 438 44.70 19.19 20.18
N GLY A 439 45.64 18.29 19.89
CA GLY A 439 47.09 18.32 19.77
C GLY A 439 47.55 16.87 19.51
N GLN A 440 48.42 16.65 18.52
CA GLN A 440 49.20 15.43 18.34
C GLN A 440 50.36 15.38 19.35
N TYR A 441 50.75 14.17 19.77
CA TYR A 441 52.07 13.65 20.23
C TYR A 441 51.78 12.50 21.22
N GLY A 442 52.40 11.32 21.24
CA GLY A 442 53.48 10.65 20.50
C GLY A 442 53.47 9.16 20.94
N SER A 443 53.81 8.21 20.06
CA SER A 443 55.13 7.54 19.95
C SER A 443 55.54 6.62 21.11
N TYR A 444 55.51 5.31 20.80
CA TYR A 444 56.43 4.20 21.14
C TYR A 444 56.78 3.82 22.60
N GLY A 445 56.67 2.50 22.87
CA GLY A 445 57.43 1.84 23.92
C GLY A 445 57.07 0.37 24.18
N GLN A 446 57.73 -0.54 23.44
CA GLN A 446 57.93 -2.00 23.62
C GLN A 446 56.79 -2.97 23.34
#